data_AF-A0A3D1VL21-F1
#
_entry.id   AF-A0A3D1VL21-F1
#
_cell.length_a   1.000
_cell.length_b   1.000
_cell.length_c   1.000
_cell.angle_alpha   90.00
_cell.angle_beta   90.00
_cell.angle_gamma   90.00
#
_symmetry.space_group_name_H-M   'P 1'
#
loop_
_entity.id
_entity.type
_entity.pdbx_description
1 polymer ?
#
loop_
_entity_poly.entity_id
_entity_poly.type
_entity_poly.pdbx_seq_one_letter_code
_entity_poly.pdbx_strand_id
1 'polypeptide(L)'
;MEGYSASPAVCTMIQSHFPSPRNPICLTVKRCIMIIFRPIQGTVSALHSIAAQPEGCLTPGGVLFRNEGQGHPFSGQYILPNSIPHEGDWYYAAPFLCAGALAGKGVTVTGLQTDSVQNEKSILFCLALAGAQVKTKKENVSVSKGETYPIYIELKTCPRLMPLLAVTACGIEGKSTLSFPVQTEGEKEKTAALVALIASLGGTAKIISDGLEIHGTGALVGGKAQVNEDPDLMMAAVLASVISTSPVEIPKDDILTRIFPTFRAEWNRLQIDQNH
;
A
#
# COMPACT_ATOMS: atom_id res chain seq x y z
N MET A 1 3.69 38.07 19.37
CA MET A 1 2.53 38.29 20.25
C MET A 1 1.34 37.76 19.47
N GLU A 2 0.91 36.53 19.74
CA GLU A 2 -0.07 36.18 20.79
C GLU A 2 -1.48 36.64 20.41
N GLY A 3 -2.54 35.83 20.51
CA GLY A 3 -2.62 34.47 21.08
C GLY A 3 -3.90 33.71 20.69
N TYR A 4 -4.27 32.73 21.52
CA TYR A 4 -5.27 31.67 21.28
C TYR A 4 -6.74 32.08 21.54
N SER A 5 -7.66 31.16 21.17
CA SER A 5 -9.07 31.01 21.65
C SER A 5 -10.13 31.93 21.01
N ALA A 6 -11.44 31.59 20.90
CA ALA A 6 -12.19 30.39 21.29
C ALA A 6 -13.43 30.15 20.37
N SER A 7 -14.09 28.99 20.50
CA SER A 7 -15.45 28.72 19.96
C SER A 7 -16.53 29.51 20.72
N PRO A 8 -17.71 29.80 20.12
CA PRO A 8 -18.96 29.36 20.77
C PRO A 8 -20.18 29.03 19.87
N ALA A 9 -20.95 28.01 20.30
CA ALA A 9 -22.41 27.77 20.14
C ALA A 9 -23.03 27.68 18.70
N VAL A 10 -24.04 26.85 18.41
CA VAL A 10 -25.50 26.90 18.75
C VAL A 10 -26.15 25.64 18.13
N CYS A 11 -27.17 24.90 18.62
CA CYS A 11 -28.02 24.95 19.83
C CYS A 11 -28.64 23.56 20.20
N THR A 12 -29.13 23.45 21.44
CA THR A 12 -30.35 22.79 22.00
C THR A 12 -31.02 21.52 21.38
N MET A 13 -31.48 20.65 22.30
CA MET A 13 -32.27 19.40 22.11
C MET A 13 -33.62 19.55 21.36
N ILE A 14 -34.02 18.50 20.62
CA ILE A 14 -35.43 18.08 20.43
C ILE A 14 -35.53 16.53 20.47
N GLN A 15 -36.61 16.00 21.06
CA GLN A 15 -36.88 14.56 21.22
C GLN A 15 -37.57 13.93 19.98
N SER A 16 -37.32 12.63 19.79
CA SER A 16 -38.21 11.61 19.18
C SER A 16 -39.22 12.00 18.07
N HIS A 17 -38.99 11.53 16.84
CA HIS A 17 -39.85 10.57 16.09
C HIS A 17 -39.29 10.35 14.67
N PHE A 18 -39.39 9.13 14.13
CA PHE A 18 -39.08 8.85 12.71
C PHE A 18 -40.15 9.49 11.80
N PRO A 19 -39.77 10.13 10.68
CA PRO A 19 -39.71 9.40 9.42
C PRO A 19 -38.55 9.78 8.48
N SER A 20 -38.35 8.97 7.43
CA SER A 20 -37.41 9.23 6.31
C SER A 20 -38.06 10.10 5.21
N PRO A 21 -37.37 10.50 4.10
CA PRO A 21 -35.96 10.28 3.73
C PRO A 21 -35.23 11.53 3.15
N ARG A 22 -34.01 11.30 2.63
CA ARG A 22 -33.14 12.15 1.77
C ARG A 22 -32.04 12.95 2.47
N ASN A 23 -30.89 12.29 2.68
CA ASN A 23 -29.58 12.96 2.69
C ASN A 23 -28.49 11.95 2.23
N PRO A 24 -27.76 12.19 1.11
CA PRO A 24 -26.98 11.13 0.45
C PRO A 24 -25.74 10.66 1.22
N ILE A 25 -25.23 11.45 2.17
CA ILE A 25 -24.02 11.13 2.95
C ILE A 25 -24.25 9.98 3.95
N CYS A 26 -25.48 9.80 4.44
CA CYS A 26 -25.82 8.77 5.42
C CYS A 26 -25.85 7.34 4.84
N LEU A 27 -25.96 7.19 3.51
CA LEU A 27 -26.07 5.89 2.85
C LEU A 27 -24.74 5.15 2.68
N THR A 28 -23.61 5.86 2.61
CA THR A 28 -22.28 5.25 2.39
C THR A 28 -21.84 4.44 3.62
N VAL A 29 -21.89 5.04 4.82
CA VAL A 29 -21.55 4.35 6.08
C VAL A 29 -22.50 3.17 6.33
N LYS A 30 -23.79 3.34 6.02
CA LYS A 30 -24.80 2.28 6.19
C LYS A 30 -24.62 1.11 5.21
N ARG A 31 -24.01 1.34 4.04
CA ARG A 31 -23.61 0.28 3.10
C ARG A 31 -22.36 -0.48 3.57
N CYS A 32 -21.34 0.21 4.08
CA CYS A 32 -20.14 -0.45 4.59
C CYS A 32 -20.44 -1.45 5.71
N ILE A 33 -21.37 -1.13 6.62
CA ILE A 33 -21.75 -2.02 7.72
C ILE A 33 -22.60 -3.22 7.23
N MET A 34 -23.49 -3.05 6.24
CA MET A 34 -24.32 -4.16 5.74
C MET A 34 -23.57 -5.17 4.86
N ILE A 35 -22.44 -4.80 4.25
CA ILE A 35 -21.65 -5.74 3.41
C ILE A 35 -21.01 -6.86 4.25
N ILE A 36 -20.88 -6.67 5.57
CA ILE A 36 -20.34 -7.67 6.51
C ILE A 36 -21.34 -8.84 6.76
N PHE A 37 -22.64 -8.66 6.46
CA PHE A 37 -23.68 -9.63 6.79
C PHE A 37 -24.41 -10.20 5.57
N ARG A 38 -23.73 -11.08 4.82
CA ARG A 38 -24.37 -12.20 4.09
C ARG A 38 -23.75 -13.52 4.53
N PRO A 39 -24.54 -14.57 4.82
CA PRO A 39 -24.02 -15.83 5.33
C PRO A 39 -23.42 -16.67 4.19
N ILE A 40 -22.11 -16.56 4.02
CA ILE A 40 -21.29 -17.55 3.31
C ILE A 40 -20.14 -17.91 4.26
N GLN A 41 -19.90 -19.19 4.48
CA GLN A 41 -18.85 -19.68 5.39
C GLN A 41 -17.47 -19.22 4.90
N GLY A 42 -16.86 -18.26 5.60
CA GLY A 42 -15.56 -17.69 5.20
C GLY A 42 -15.08 -16.46 5.99
N THR A 43 -15.90 -15.87 6.85
CA THR A 43 -15.59 -14.60 7.54
C THR A 43 -14.69 -14.76 8.77
N VAL A 44 -13.40 -15.07 8.55
CA VAL A 44 -12.34 -14.89 9.55
C VAL A 44 -11.30 -13.86 9.08
N SER A 45 -11.06 -13.75 7.77
CA SER A 45 -9.97 -12.92 7.21
C SER A 45 -10.25 -11.41 7.17
N ALA A 46 -11.49 -10.97 7.36
CA ALA A 46 -11.86 -9.54 7.26
C ALA A 46 -11.61 -8.73 8.56
N LEU A 47 -11.28 -9.40 9.67
CA LEU A 47 -11.02 -8.76 10.98
C LEU A 47 -9.54 -8.47 11.26
N HIS A 48 -8.62 -8.82 10.35
CA HIS A 48 -7.20 -8.49 10.51
C HIS A 48 -6.83 -7.05 10.08
N SER A 49 -7.68 -6.34 9.33
CA SER A 49 -7.46 -4.93 8.97
C SER A 49 -8.05 -3.93 9.98
N ILE A 50 -8.88 -4.37 10.92
CA ILE A 50 -9.37 -3.59 12.06
C ILE A 50 -9.06 -4.41 13.31
N ALA A 51 -7.92 -4.13 13.94
CA ALA A 51 -7.30 -4.95 14.97
C ALA A 51 -8.26 -5.31 16.13
N ALA A 52 -8.83 -6.53 16.07
CA ALA A 52 -9.52 -7.15 17.19
C ALA A 52 -8.50 -7.91 18.06
N GLN A 53 -7.85 -7.21 18.98
CA GLN A 53 -7.11 -7.83 20.08
C GLN A 53 -7.98 -7.92 21.36
N PRO A 54 -7.62 -8.79 22.32
CA PRO A 54 -8.40 -8.97 23.54
C PRO A 54 -8.50 -7.68 24.38
N GLU A 55 -9.45 -7.68 25.31
CA GLU A 55 -9.83 -6.53 26.13
C GLU A 55 -8.64 -5.74 26.71
N GLY A 56 -8.58 -4.44 26.43
CA GLY A 56 -7.67 -3.50 27.10
C GLY A 56 -6.60 -2.82 26.23
N CYS A 57 -6.41 -3.22 24.97
CA CYS A 57 -5.38 -2.59 24.13
C CYS A 57 -5.92 -1.38 23.32
N LEU A 58 -5.45 -0.17 23.65
CA LEU A 58 -5.73 1.05 22.89
C LEU A 58 -4.67 1.28 21.82
N THR A 59 -5.02 1.13 20.54
CA THR A 59 -4.24 1.63 19.40
C THR A 59 -4.68 3.05 19.01
N PRO A 60 -3.81 3.86 18.34
CA PRO A 60 -4.23 5.12 17.73
C PRO A 60 -5.36 4.86 16.72
N GLY A 61 -6.55 5.45 16.95
CA GLY A 61 -7.76 5.20 16.15
C GLY A 61 -8.62 4.00 16.58
N GLY A 62 -8.29 3.34 17.69
CA GLY A 62 -8.95 2.12 18.16
C GLY A 62 -10.47 2.25 18.37
N VAL A 63 -11.22 1.31 17.80
CA VAL A 63 -12.63 1.07 18.13
C VAL A 63 -12.68 0.35 19.47
N LEU A 64 -13.38 0.92 20.45
CA LEU A 64 -13.55 0.27 21.75
C LEU A 64 -14.67 -0.78 21.65
N PHE A 65 -14.26 -2.04 21.64
CA PHE A 65 -15.16 -3.18 21.82
C PHE A 65 -15.48 -3.32 23.31
N ARG A 66 -16.77 -3.21 23.67
CA ARG A 66 -17.24 -3.60 25.00
C ARG A 66 -18.39 -4.59 24.86
N ASN A 67 -18.19 -5.79 25.41
CA ASN A 67 -19.25 -6.78 25.56
C ASN A 67 -19.93 -6.58 26.92
N GLU A 68 -21.19 -6.14 26.93
CA GLU A 68 -21.98 -5.95 28.16
C GLU A 68 -23.05 -7.04 28.32
N GLY A 69 -22.78 -8.28 27.90
CA GLY A 69 -23.74 -9.39 28.03
C GLY A 69 -23.14 -10.79 28.13
N GLN A 70 -23.79 -11.64 28.94
CA GLN A 70 -23.66 -13.10 28.91
C GLN A 70 -24.47 -13.64 27.70
N GLY A 71 -23.95 -13.41 26.49
CA GLY A 71 -24.62 -13.73 25.22
C GLY A 71 -23.66 -13.69 24.03
N HIS A 72 -24.13 -14.12 22.85
CA HIS A 72 -23.31 -14.29 21.65
C HIS A 72 -22.36 -13.10 21.35
N PRO A 73 -21.12 -13.34 20.88
CA PRO A 73 -20.04 -12.34 20.79
C PRO A 73 -20.26 -11.20 19.76
N PHE A 74 -21.47 -11.04 19.24
CA PHE A 74 -21.85 -10.01 18.27
C PHE A 74 -22.92 -9.03 18.79
N SER A 75 -23.43 -9.22 20.02
CA SER A 75 -24.36 -8.28 20.68
C SER A 75 -23.62 -7.31 21.61
N GLY A 76 -22.97 -6.29 21.04
CA GLY A 76 -22.29 -5.23 21.79
C GLY A 76 -22.52 -3.84 21.16
N GLN A 77 -22.30 -2.79 21.94
CA GLN A 77 -22.26 -1.42 21.42
C GLN A 77 -20.84 -1.09 20.95
N TYR A 78 -20.74 -0.45 19.78
CA TYR A 78 -19.47 0.01 19.21
C TYR A 78 -19.29 1.49 19.51
N ILE A 79 -18.24 1.84 20.25
CA ILE A 79 -17.86 3.24 20.47
C ILE A 79 -16.72 3.57 19.50
N LEU A 80 -17.06 4.31 18.45
CA LEU A 80 -16.07 4.91 17.54
C LEU A 80 -15.53 6.20 18.17
N PRO A 81 -14.23 6.51 18.04
CA PRO A 81 -13.70 7.80 18.42
C PRO A 81 -14.29 8.92 17.53
N ASN A 82 -14.44 10.12 18.09
CA ASN A 82 -15.01 11.28 17.38
C ASN A 82 -14.22 11.69 16.11
N SER A 83 -12.95 11.28 16.02
CA SER A 83 -12.12 11.37 14.83
C SER A 83 -11.10 10.23 14.83
N ILE A 84 -10.87 9.64 13.66
CA ILE A 84 -9.73 8.75 13.41
C ILE A 84 -8.71 9.58 12.62
N PRO A 85 -7.46 9.75 13.09
CA PRO A 85 -6.42 10.40 12.31
C PRO A 85 -6.18 9.62 11.02
N HIS A 86 -6.31 10.26 9.87
CA HIS A 86 -6.02 9.62 8.59
C HIS A 86 -4.52 9.74 8.30
N GLU A 87 -3.77 8.67 8.54
CA GLU A 87 -2.38 8.59 8.09
C GLU A 87 -2.29 8.47 6.56
N GLY A 88 -1.09 8.70 6.01
CA GLY A 88 -0.78 8.39 4.62
C GLY A 88 -0.84 6.89 4.34
N ASP A 89 -1.20 6.55 3.11
CA ASP A 89 -1.29 5.17 2.65
C ASP A 89 0.11 4.66 2.26
N TRP A 90 0.60 3.64 2.97
CA TRP A 90 1.92 3.06 2.77
C TRP A 90 2.02 2.27 1.46
N TYR A 91 0.91 1.74 0.95
CA TYR A 91 0.86 1.05 -0.34
C TYR A 91 1.03 2.04 -1.51
N TYR A 92 0.33 3.18 -1.48
CA TYR A 92 0.51 4.23 -2.51
C TYR A 92 1.83 4.99 -2.37
N ALA A 93 2.44 5.02 -1.17
CA ALA A 93 3.78 5.56 -0.97
C ALA A 93 4.91 4.62 -1.42
N ALA A 94 4.72 3.30 -1.35
CA ALA A 94 5.73 2.29 -1.67
C ALA A 94 6.47 2.52 -3.02
N PRO A 95 5.82 2.80 -4.17
CA PRO A 95 6.55 3.01 -5.42
C PRO A 95 7.49 4.23 -5.37
N PHE A 96 7.12 5.30 -4.65
CA PHE A 96 7.97 6.48 -4.46
C PHE A 96 9.20 6.16 -3.58
N LEU A 97 9.02 5.34 -2.55
CA LEU A 97 10.11 4.88 -1.69
C LEU A 97 11.06 3.94 -2.44
N CYS A 98 10.55 3.04 -3.27
CA CYS A 98 11.36 2.22 -4.19
C CYS A 98 12.12 3.08 -5.19
N ALA A 99 11.48 4.10 -5.78
CA ALA A 99 12.15 5.05 -6.67
C ALA A 99 13.30 5.76 -5.94
N GLY A 100 13.13 6.12 -4.66
CA GLY A 100 14.22 6.66 -3.83
C GLY A 100 15.38 5.70 -3.60
N ALA A 101 15.13 4.39 -3.48
CA ALA A 101 16.17 3.38 -3.36
C ALA A 101 16.95 3.15 -4.67
N LEU A 102 16.30 3.32 -5.82
CA LEU A 102 16.90 3.08 -7.14
C LEU A 102 17.56 4.32 -7.75
N ALA A 103 17.00 5.52 -7.50
CA ALA A 103 17.46 6.78 -8.07
C ALA A 103 18.46 7.54 -7.18
N GLY A 104 19.43 8.22 -7.80
CA GLY A 104 20.55 8.85 -7.09
C GLY A 104 20.20 10.03 -6.17
N LYS A 105 19.10 10.77 -6.43
CA LYS A 105 18.70 11.93 -5.61
C LYS A 105 17.93 11.55 -4.33
N GLY A 106 17.44 10.31 -4.24
CA GLY A 106 16.53 9.88 -3.18
C GLY A 106 15.14 10.53 -3.25
N VAL A 107 14.21 10.03 -2.44
CA VAL A 107 12.82 10.50 -2.34
C VAL A 107 12.42 10.63 -0.88
N THR A 108 11.62 11.64 -0.55
CA THR A 108 10.99 11.79 0.77
C THR A 108 9.48 11.85 0.62
N VAL A 109 8.77 10.96 1.31
CA VAL A 109 7.31 10.95 1.41
C VAL A 109 6.92 11.48 2.79
N THR A 110 5.87 12.30 2.86
CA THR A 110 5.37 12.93 4.08
C THR A 110 3.99 12.39 4.45
N GLY A 111 3.58 12.54 5.71
CA GLY A 111 2.30 12.03 6.23
C GLY A 111 2.30 10.53 6.62
N LEU A 112 3.44 9.84 6.58
CA LEU A 112 3.54 8.41 6.89
C LEU A 112 3.91 8.17 8.35
N GLN A 113 3.00 7.61 9.15
CA GLN A 113 3.25 7.38 10.58
C GLN A 113 4.18 6.18 10.81
N THR A 114 5.30 6.39 11.51
CA THR A 114 6.31 5.35 11.75
C THR A 114 5.89 4.26 12.74
N ASP A 115 4.78 4.45 13.44
CA ASP A 115 4.08 3.49 14.30
C ASP A 115 2.84 2.88 13.63
N SER A 116 2.60 3.15 12.34
CA SER A 116 1.49 2.58 11.55
C SER A 116 1.37 1.06 11.65
N VAL A 117 0.12 0.60 11.61
CA VAL A 117 -0.33 -0.80 11.54
C VAL A 117 -0.44 -1.35 10.11
N GLN A 118 -0.27 -0.52 9.07
CA GLN A 118 -0.31 -0.96 7.68
C GLN A 118 0.86 -1.90 7.37
N ASN A 119 0.56 -3.08 6.81
CA ASN A 119 1.59 -4.09 6.51
C ASN A 119 2.62 -3.59 5.47
N GLU A 120 2.19 -2.73 4.55
CA GLU A 120 3.02 -2.17 3.48
C GLU A 120 4.14 -1.26 3.98
N LYS A 121 4.09 -0.79 5.24
CA LYS A 121 5.22 -0.17 5.96
C LYS A 121 6.47 -1.06 6.00
N SER A 122 6.30 -2.39 5.88
CA SER A 122 7.40 -3.35 5.74
C SER A 122 8.32 -3.05 4.54
N ILE A 123 7.89 -2.22 3.58
CA ILE A 123 8.72 -1.75 2.47
C ILE A 123 10.03 -1.12 2.96
N LEU A 124 10.03 -0.43 4.11
CA LEU A 124 11.24 0.16 4.68
C LEU A 124 12.29 -0.87 5.08
N PHE A 125 11.85 -1.98 5.67
CA PHE A 125 12.73 -3.09 6.00
C PHE A 125 13.26 -3.76 4.73
N CYS A 126 12.39 -3.94 3.72
CA CYS A 126 12.78 -4.54 2.44
C CYS A 126 13.84 -3.70 1.70
N LEU A 127 13.65 -2.38 1.64
CA LEU A 127 14.59 -1.47 0.99
C LEU A 127 15.91 -1.33 1.77
N ALA A 128 15.86 -1.36 3.11
CA ALA A 128 17.06 -1.39 3.93
C ALA A 128 17.87 -2.69 3.74
N LEU A 129 17.21 -3.85 3.64
CA LEU A 129 17.85 -5.13 3.28
C LEU A 129 18.47 -5.09 1.88
N ALA A 130 17.84 -4.38 0.94
CA ALA A 130 18.38 -4.14 -0.40
C ALA A 130 19.59 -3.19 -0.43
N GLY A 131 19.98 -2.60 0.72
CA GLY A 131 21.12 -1.68 0.87
C GLY A 131 20.78 -0.19 0.79
N ALA A 132 19.51 0.18 0.62
CA ALA A 132 19.08 1.57 0.56
C ALA A 132 19.19 2.27 1.93
N GLN A 133 19.55 3.55 1.92
CA GLN A 133 19.58 4.37 3.13
C GLN A 133 18.16 4.84 3.48
N VAL A 134 17.58 4.27 4.54
CA VAL A 134 16.26 4.65 5.06
C VAL A 134 16.42 5.58 6.27
N LYS A 135 15.76 6.74 6.25
CA LYS A 135 15.73 7.72 7.34
C LYS A 135 14.29 8.10 7.66
N THR A 136 13.90 8.00 8.92
CA THR A 136 12.55 8.33 9.38
C THR A 136 12.58 9.47 10.39
N LYS A 137 11.63 10.41 10.27
CA LYS A 137 11.51 11.58 11.18
C LYS A 137 10.05 12.00 11.32
N LYS A 138 9.41 11.55 12.41
CA LYS A 138 7.97 11.69 12.66
C LYS A 138 7.17 11.09 11.49
N GLU A 139 6.53 11.94 10.69
CA GLU A 139 5.69 11.57 9.55
C GLU A 139 6.44 11.66 8.20
N ASN A 140 7.76 11.90 8.23
CA ASN A 140 8.59 12.02 7.04
C ASN A 140 9.48 10.80 6.91
N VAL A 141 9.48 10.20 5.72
CA VAL A 141 10.19 8.97 5.41
C VAL A 141 11.02 9.22 4.16
N SER A 142 12.33 9.26 4.32
CA SER A 142 13.30 9.48 3.25
C SER A 142 14.00 8.17 2.92
N VAL A 143 14.07 7.83 1.63
CA VAL A 143 14.85 6.70 1.11
C VAL A 143 15.75 7.21 0.00
N SER A 144 17.04 6.89 0.08
CA SER A 144 18.01 7.19 -0.97
C SER A 144 18.84 5.96 -1.32
N LYS A 145 19.28 5.86 -2.58
CA LYS A 145 20.23 4.83 -3.03
C LYS A 145 21.43 4.72 -2.08
N GLY A 146 21.79 3.50 -1.74
CA GLY A 146 22.98 3.16 -0.97
C GLY A 146 23.84 2.17 -1.76
N GLU A 147 24.38 1.18 -1.06
CA GLU A 147 24.87 -0.04 -1.69
C GLU A 147 23.67 -0.87 -2.17
N THR A 148 23.90 -1.89 -2.99
CA THR A 148 22.84 -2.73 -3.55
C THR A 148 23.09 -4.20 -3.27
N TYR A 149 22.17 -4.84 -2.57
CA TYR A 149 22.23 -6.26 -2.21
C TYR A 149 21.01 -7.02 -2.76
N PRO A 150 21.19 -8.22 -3.35
CA PRO A 150 20.07 -9.04 -3.79
C PRO A 150 19.10 -9.36 -2.65
N ILE A 151 17.81 -9.30 -2.95
CA ILE A 151 16.73 -9.33 -1.97
C ILE A 151 16.30 -10.77 -1.72
N TYR A 152 16.22 -11.19 -0.45
CA TYR A 152 15.73 -12.51 -0.03
C TYR A 152 14.66 -12.33 1.06
N ILE A 153 13.38 -12.33 0.69
CA ILE A 153 12.27 -11.96 1.59
C ILE A 153 11.05 -12.87 1.38
N GLU A 154 10.44 -13.32 2.48
CA GLU A 154 9.11 -13.96 2.49
C GLU A 154 8.01 -12.90 2.60
N LEU A 155 7.10 -12.84 1.64
CA LEU A 155 6.09 -11.77 1.52
C LEU A 155 4.75 -12.09 2.19
N LYS A 156 4.75 -13.01 3.16
CA LYS A 156 3.54 -13.53 3.84
C LYS A 156 2.61 -12.46 4.44
N THR A 157 3.16 -11.37 4.96
CA THR A 157 2.37 -10.28 5.58
C THR A 157 2.08 -9.13 4.61
N CYS A 158 2.83 -9.00 3.52
CA CYS A 158 2.79 -7.86 2.60
C CYS A 158 2.82 -8.28 1.10
N PRO A 159 1.98 -9.24 0.66
CA PRO A 159 2.05 -9.80 -0.70
C PRO A 159 1.83 -8.74 -1.80
N ARG A 160 1.10 -7.66 -1.50
CA ARG A 160 0.88 -6.51 -2.41
C ARG A 160 2.16 -5.75 -2.76
N LEU A 161 3.23 -5.86 -1.98
CA LEU A 161 4.54 -5.28 -2.30
C LEU A 161 5.32 -6.08 -3.36
N MET A 162 4.90 -7.31 -3.68
CA MET A 162 5.62 -8.21 -4.58
C MET A 162 5.97 -7.58 -5.94
N PRO A 163 5.05 -6.88 -6.66
CA PRO A 163 5.40 -6.27 -7.95
C PRO A 163 6.46 -5.17 -7.83
N LEU A 164 6.38 -4.34 -6.79
CA LEU A 164 7.33 -3.25 -6.54
C LEU A 164 8.70 -3.79 -6.15
N LEU A 165 8.74 -4.83 -5.32
CA LEU A 165 9.99 -5.49 -4.90
C LEU A 165 10.65 -6.27 -6.04
N ALA A 166 9.87 -6.91 -6.92
CA ALA A 166 10.40 -7.60 -8.10
C ALA A 166 11.03 -6.63 -9.11
N VAL A 167 10.41 -5.48 -9.36
CA VAL A 167 11.00 -4.41 -10.19
C VAL A 167 12.20 -3.77 -9.50
N THR A 168 12.16 -3.59 -8.18
CA THR A 168 13.35 -3.12 -7.41
C THR A 168 14.51 -4.11 -7.53
N ALA A 169 14.24 -5.41 -7.47
CA ALA A 169 15.23 -6.46 -7.68
C ALA A 169 15.79 -6.49 -9.11
N CYS A 170 15.06 -6.06 -10.14
CA CYS A 170 15.62 -5.91 -11.49
C CYS A 170 16.71 -4.83 -11.55
N GLY A 171 16.57 -3.77 -10.74
CA GLY A 171 17.52 -2.67 -10.61
C GLY A 171 18.72 -2.95 -9.69
N ILE A 172 18.89 -4.19 -9.24
CA ILE A 172 19.98 -4.64 -8.37
C ILE A 172 20.71 -5.78 -9.08
N GLU A 173 22.04 -5.68 -9.25
CA GLU A 173 22.81 -6.74 -9.88
C GLU A 173 22.79 -8.04 -9.05
N GLY A 174 22.50 -9.16 -9.71
CA GLY A 174 22.55 -10.50 -9.11
C GLY A 174 21.20 -11.19 -9.05
N LYS A 175 21.03 -12.12 -8.10
CA LYS A 175 19.87 -13.02 -8.03
C LYS A 175 19.09 -12.79 -6.75
N SER A 176 17.87 -12.29 -6.87
CA SER A 176 16.93 -12.08 -5.75
C SER A 176 15.86 -13.16 -5.72
N THR A 177 15.27 -13.41 -4.54
CA THR A 177 14.16 -14.34 -4.35
C THR A 177 13.09 -13.72 -3.43
N LEU A 178 11.86 -13.66 -3.93
CA LEU A 178 10.68 -13.27 -3.17
C LEU A 178 9.84 -14.53 -2.91
N SER A 179 9.78 -15.00 -1.66
CA SER A 179 9.06 -16.22 -1.31
C SER A 179 7.59 -15.94 -0.95
N PHE A 180 6.71 -16.83 -1.41
CA PHE A 180 5.28 -16.84 -1.13
C PHE A 180 4.80 -18.31 -1.13
N PRO A 181 4.95 -19.05 -0.01
CA PRO A 181 4.74 -20.50 0.01
C PRO A 181 3.28 -20.94 -0.21
N VAL A 182 2.31 -20.02 -0.18
CA VAL A 182 0.90 -20.27 -0.48
C VAL A 182 0.37 -19.10 -1.30
N GLN A 183 -0.35 -19.41 -2.39
CA GLN A 183 -1.06 -18.42 -3.23
C GLN A 183 -2.45 -18.93 -3.59
N THR A 184 -3.42 -18.03 -3.56
CA THR A 184 -4.71 -18.18 -4.25
C THR A 184 -4.52 -18.14 -5.77
N GLU A 185 -5.51 -18.59 -6.53
CA GLU A 185 -5.39 -18.65 -7.99
C GLU A 185 -5.19 -17.26 -8.64
N GLY A 186 -5.86 -16.22 -8.12
CA GLY A 186 -5.67 -14.84 -8.58
C GLY A 186 -4.28 -14.26 -8.24
N GLU A 187 -3.65 -14.70 -7.15
CA GLU A 187 -2.26 -14.32 -6.84
C GLU A 187 -1.26 -14.99 -7.78
N LYS A 188 -1.52 -16.24 -8.22
CA LYS A 188 -0.72 -16.90 -9.26
C LYS A 188 -0.85 -16.20 -10.60
N GLU A 189 -2.08 -15.83 -11.01
CA GLU A 189 -2.33 -15.07 -12.23
C GLU A 189 -1.57 -13.73 -12.20
N LYS A 190 -1.63 -13.00 -11.07
CA LYS A 190 -0.85 -11.77 -10.86
C LYS A 190 0.66 -12.03 -10.94
N THR A 191 1.15 -13.14 -10.41
CA THR A 191 2.57 -13.51 -10.46
C THR A 191 3.02 -13.82 -11.89
N ALA A 192 2.20 -14.52 -12.67
CA ALA A 192 2.46 -14.77 -14.09
C ALA A 192 2.46 -13.46 -14.91
N ALA A 193 1.50 -12.57 -14.64
CA ALA A 193 1.44 -11.25 -15.27
C ALA A 193 2.63 -10.35 -14.86
N LEU A 194 3.13 -10.45 -13.63
CA LEU A 194 4.36 -9.78 -13.19
C LEU A 194 5.60 -10.28 -13.95
N VAL A 195 5.73 -11.59 -14.18
CA VAL A 195 6.81 -12.15 -15.00
C VAL A 195 6.70 -11.67 -16.45
N ALA A 196 5.48 -11.64 -17.02
CA ALA A 196 5.25 -11.12 -18.37
C ALA A 196 5.58 -9.62 -18.47
N LEU A 197 5.24 -8.81 -17.46
CA LEU A 197 5.61 -7.40 -17.36
C LEU A 197 7.14 -7.24 -17.36
N ILE A 198 7.86 -7.93 -16.46
CA ILE A 198 9.32 -7.85 -16.36
C ILE A 198 9.97 -8.27 -17.69
N ALA A 199 9.53 -9.37 -18.30
CA ALA A 199 10.02 -9.83 -19.60
C ALA A 199 9.73 -8.83 -20.73
N SER A 200 8.56 -8.18 -20.73
CA SER A 200 8.18 -7.17 -21.74
C SER A 200 9.06 -5.91 -21.70
N LEU A 201 9.75 -5.68 -20.59
CA LEU A 201 10.69 -4.57 -20.39
C LEU A 201 12.16 -5.02 -20.45
N GLY A 202 12.43 -6.26 -20.89
CA GLY A 202 13.77 -6.83 -21.06
C GLY A 202 14.42 -7.39 -19.80
N GLY A 203 13.69 -7.51 -18.69
CA GLY A 203 14.18 -8.13 -17.46
C GLY A 203 14.00 -9.65 -17.43
N THR A 204 14.63 -10.32 -16.46
CA THR A 204 14.54 -11.78 -16.29
C THR A 204 13.96 -12.14 -14.92
N ALA A 205 12.78 -12.79 -14.91
CA ALA A 205 12.17 -13.34 -13.71
C ALA A 205 11.52 -14.71 -14.00
N LYS A 206 11.46 -15.58 -12.99
CA LYS A 206 10.97 -16.96 -13.10
C LYS A 206 10.23 -17.39 -11.84
N ILE A 207 9.02 -17.94 -12.01
CA ILE A 207 8.29 -18.59 -10.92
C ILE A 207 9.01 -19.88 -10.51
N ILE A 208 9.26 -20.03 -9.21
CA ILE A 208 9.80 -21.23 -8.58
C ILE A 208 8.74 -21.87 -7.67
N SER A 209 9.06 -22.98 -7.01
CA SER A 209 8.12 -23.79 -6.20
C SER A 209 7.32 -23.00 -5.15
N ASP A 210 7.95 -21.98 -4.59
CA ASP A 210 7.59 -21.30 -3.35
C ASP A 210 7.86 -19.79 -3.43
N GLY A 211 7.95 -19.24 -4.65
CA GLY A 211 8.32 -17.84 -4.86
C GLY A 211 8.58 -17.41 -6.30
N LEU A 212 9.19 -16.24 -6.42
CA LEU A 212 9.67 -15.61 -7.64
C LEU A 212 11.18 -15.41 -7.53
N GLU A 213 11.93 -15.96 -8.49
CA GLU A 213 13.35 -15.66 -8.67
C GLU A 213 13.50 -14.53 -9.71
N ILE A 214 14.29 -13.50 -9.40
CA ILE A 214 14.58 -12.36 -10.28
C ILE A 214 16.09 -12.31 -10.50
N HIS A 215 16.52 -12.28 -11.76
CA HIS A 215 17.89 -11.98 -12.13
C HIS A 215 17.98 -10.52 -12.57
N GLY A 216 18.48 -9.68 -11.67
CA GLY A 216 18.64 -8.25 -11.89
C GLY A 216 19.99 -7.91 -12.50
N THR A 217 19.96 -6.89 -13.35
CA THR A 217 21.07 -6.43 -14.20
C THR A 217 21.38 -4.94 -13.99
N GLY A 218 20.85 -4.34 -12.92
CA GLY A 218 20.96 -2.91 -12.63
C GLY A 218 20.01 -2.02 -13.44
N ALA A 219 19.61 -2.46 -14.64
CA ALA A 219 18.72 -1.75 -15.55
C ALA A 219 17.77 -2.68 -16.33
N LEU A 220 16.68 -2.10 -16.83
CA LEU A 220 15.73 -2.67 -17.79
C LEU A 220 15.88 -1.99 -19.16
N VAL A 221 15.36 -2.59 -20.23
CA VAL A 221 15.40 -2.00 -21.58
C VAL A 221 14.34 -0.92 -21.76
N GLY A 222 13.17 -1.09 -21.14
CA GLY A 222 11.98 -0.27 -21.40
C GLY A 222 11.09 -0.85 -22.51
N GLY A 223 10.24 -0.01 -23.11
CA GLY A 223 9.26 -0.43 -24.12
C GLY A 223 7.84 -0.54 -23.58
N LYS A 224 6.96 -1.28 -24.28
CA LYS A 224 5.53 -1.35 -23.94
C LYS A 224 5.27 -2.33 -22.80
N ALA A 225 4.90 -1.78 -21.64
CA ALA A 225 4.60 -2.56 -20.46
C ALA A 225 3.37 -3.45 -20.68
N GLN A 226 3.52 -4.77 -20.48
CA GLN A 226 2.40 -5.69 -20.41
C GLN A 226 1.72 -5.62 -19.04
N VAL A 227 0.80 -4.66 -18.91
CA VAL A 227 -0.08 -4.50 -17.74
C VAL A 227 -1.53 -4.76 -18.11
N ASN A 228 -2.27 -5.38 -17.19
CA ASN A 228 -3.73 -5.48 -17.20
C ASN A 228 -4.33 -4.38 -16.29
N GLU A 229 -5.62 -4.44 -15.99
CA GLU A 229 -6.31 -3.54 -15.04
C GLU A 229 -5.92 -3.76 -13.56
N ASP A 230 -4.74 -4.33 -13.26
CA ASP A 230 -4.24 -4.50 -11.89
C ASP A 230 -3.39 -3.29 -11.44
N PRO A 231 -3.76 -2.61 -10.33
CA PRO A 231 -3.06 -1.41 -9.89
C PRO A 231 -1.64 -1.70 -9.38
N ASP A 232 -1.37 -2.88 -8.82
CA ASP A 232 -0.04 -3.23 -8.32
C ASP A 232 0.95 -3.37 -9.49
N LEU A 233 0.52 -3.99 -10.58
CA LEU A 233 1.31 -4.13 -11.82
C LEU A 233 1.49 -2.80 -12.55
N MET A 234 0.49 -1.92 -12.55
CA MET A 234 0.66 -0.58 -13.13
C MET A 234 1.65 0.28 -12.33
N MET A 235 1.62 0.26 -10.99
CA MET A 235 2.63 0.96 -10.19
C MET A 235 4.02 0.35 -10.36
N ALA A 236 4.13 -0.97 -10.53
CA ALA A 236 5.39 -1.63 -10.87
C ALA A 236 5.92 -1.23 -12.25
N ALA A 237 5.06 -1.10 -13.27
CA ALA A 237 5.46 -0.59 -14.58
C ALA A 237 5.92 0.88 -14.52
N VAL A 238 5.27 1.72 -13.71
CA VAL A 238 5.71 3.11 -13.49
C VAL A 238 7.06 3.14 -12.74
N LEU A 239 7.25 2.30 -11.73
CA LEU A 239 8.54 2.14 -11.04
C LEU A 239 9.64 1.65 -12.01
N ALA A 240 9.33 0.76 -12.94
CA ALA A 240 10.28 0.24 -13.91
C ALA A 240 10.89 1.36 -14.79
N SER A 241 10.18 2.47 -15.01
CA SER A 241 10.71 3.62 -15.76
C SER A 241 11.87 4.34 -15.06
N VAL A 242 12.11 4.09 -13.76
CA VAL A 242 13.25 4.63 -13.02
C VAL A 242 14.56 3.97 -13.43
N ILE A 243 14.50 2.70 -13.83
CA ILE A 243 15.67 1.85 -14.15
C ILE A 243 15.71 1.43 -15.63
N SER A 244 14.80 1.94 -16.46
CA SER A 244 14.76 1.59 -17.88
C SER A 244 15.62 2.52 -18.72
N THR A 245 16.46 1.98 -19.61
CA THR A 245 17.30 2.76 -20.53
C THR A 245 16.51 3.42 -21.67
N SER A 246 15.28 2.96 -21.91
CA SER A 246 14.34 3.55 -22.87
C SER A 246 12.99 3.84 -22.17
N PRO A 247 12.13 4.71 -22.74
CA PRO A 247 10.81 4.99 -22.17
C PRO A 247 9.96 3.73 -21.96
N VAL A 248 9.22 3.68 -20.85
CA VAL A 248 8.21 2.66 -20.58
C VAL A 248 6.84 3.19 -21.02
N GLU A 249 6.22 2.54 -22.01
CA GLU A 249 4.88 2.91 -22.46
C GLU A 249 3.82 2.24 -21.60
N ILE A 250 2.97 3.05 -20.97
CA ILE A 250 1.87 2.64 -20.11
C ILE A 250 0.60 3.34 -20.62
N PRO A 251 -0.56 2.66 -20.67
CA PRO A 251 -1.84 3.29 -21.06
C PRO A 251 -2.10 4.61 -20.32
N LYS A 252 -2.67 5.60 -21.02
CA LYS A 252 -3.00 6.92 -20.43
C LYS A 252 -4.32 6.93 -19.67
N ASP A 253 -5.30 6.16 -20.14
CA ASP A 253 -6.54 5.88 -19.45
C ASP A 253 -6.37 4.51 -18.79
N ASP A 254 -6.11 4.54 -17.48
CA ASP A 254 -5.62 3.39 -16.72
C ASP A 254 -6.24 3.36 -15.31
N ILE A 255 -6.16 2.22 -14.61
CA ILE A 255 -6.82 2.10 -13.31
C ILE A 255 -6.22 3.07 -12.27
N LEU A 256 -4.93 3.40 -12.38
CA LEU A 256 -4.26 4.37 -11.49
C LEU A 256 -4.89 5.76 -11.60
N THR A 257 -5.20 6.23 -12.80
CA THR A 257 -5.86 7.53 -13.04
C THR A 257 -7.25 7.58 -12.40
N ARG A 258 -7.91 6.43 -12.20
CA ARG A 258 -9.22 6.31 -11.55
C ARG A 258 -9.15 6.21 -10.03
N ILE A 259 -8.17 5.49 -9.48
CA ILE A 259 -8.06 5.22 -8.02
C ILE A 259 -7.14 6.19 -7.28
N PHE A 260 -6.14 6.74 -7.96
CA PHE A 260 -5.20 7.74 -7.44
C PHE A 260 -4.92 8.83 -8.50
N PRO A 261 -5.89 9.74 -8.77
CA PRO A 261 -5.84 10.65 -9.92
C PRO A 261 -4.62 11.58 -9.98
N THR A 262 -3.99 11.88 -8.84
CA THR A 262 -2.78 12.71 -8.78
C THR A 262 -1.47 11.92 -8.89
N PHE A 263 -1.49 10.57 -8.89
CA PHE A 263 -0.29 9.72 -8.89
C PHE A 263 0.75 10.13 -9.93
N ARG A 264 0.32 10.26 -11.20
CA ARG A 264 1.21 10.64 -12.31
C ARG A 264 1.76 12.06 -12.17
N ALA A 265 0.99 12.98 -11.58
CA ALA A 265 1.44 14.34 -11.33
C ALA A 265 2.50 14.38 -10.21
N GLU A 266 2.31 13.61 -9.14
CA GLU A 266 3.31 13.46 -8.07
C GLU A 266 4.57 12.73 -8.56
N TRP A 267 4.42 11.66 -9.36
CA TRP A 267 5.54 10.92 -9.94
C TRP A 267 6.42 11.81 -10.82
N ASN A 268 5.82 12.63 -11.68
CA ASN A 268 6.54 13.55 -12.54
C ASN A 268 7.29 14.66 -11.77
N ARG A 269 6.91 14.96 -10.52
CA ARG A 269 7.65 15.91 -9.66
C ARG A 269 8.97 15.35 -9.15
N LEU A 270 9.19 14.04 -9.19
CA LEU A 270 10.43 13.43 -8.70
C LEU A 270 11.67 13.87 -9.49
N GLN A 271 11.51 14.40 -10.72
CA GLN A 271 12.60 14.89 -11.59
C GLN A 271 13.82 13.95 -11.59
N ILE A 272 13.54 12.65 -11.77
CA ILE A 272 14.54 11.60 -11.85
C ILE A 272 15.28 11.79 -13.17
N ASP A 273 16.51 12.30 -13.10
CA ASP A 273 17.38 12.41 -14.27
C ASP A 273 17.64 11.01 -14.80
N GLN A 274 17.15 10.68 -15.99
CA GLN A 274 17.39 9.39 -16.66
C GLN A 274 18.81 9.26 -17.26
N ASN A 275 19.77 10.04 -16.75
CA ASN A 275 21.15 9.99 -17.20
C ASN A 275 21.92 8.97 -16.35
N HIS A 276 22.13 7.78 -16.91
CA HIS A 276 23.30 6.93 -16.69
C HIS A 276 23.94 6.68 -18.05
#